data_AF-A0A379VRH2-F1
#
_entry.id   AF-A0A379VRH2-F1
#
_cell.length_a   1.000
_cell.length_b   1.000
_cell.length_c   1.000
_cell.angle_alpha   90.00
_cell.angle_beta   90.00
_cell.angle_gamma   90.00
#
_symmetry.space_group_name_H-M   'P 1'
#
loop_
_entity.id
_entity.type
_entity.pdbx_description
1 polymer ?
#
loop_
_entity_poly.entity_id
_entity_poly.type
_entity_poly.pdbx_seq_one_letter_code
_entity_poly.pdbx_strand_id
1 'polypeptide(L)'
;MTKRAAAKVNQDLGLLAAEKASAIIQAADEVLAGKHADEFPLAIWQTGSGTQSNMNMNEVLANRASEILGGVRGMERKVHPNDDVNKSQSSNDVFPTAMHVAALLALREHLIPQLSALTDTLRDKSHAFRRYCQNWPYSPAGRDAAHLRPGDFRLGSHAGT
;
A
#
# COMPACT_ATOMS: atom_id res chain seq x y z
N MET A 1 -6.01 7.60 3.00
CA MET A 1 -4.87 8.21 3.72
C MET A 1 -4.63 9.67 3.32
N THR A 2 -4.36 9.99 2.05
CA THR A 2 -4.05 11.36 1.62
C THR A 2 -5.11 12.40 1.99
N LYS A 3 -6.40 12.09 1.75
CA LYS A 3 -7.52 12.99 2.10
C LYS A 3 -7.66 13.22 3.61
N ARG A 4 -7.48 12.16 4.40
CA ARG A 4 -7.46 12.22 5.87
C ARG A 4 -6.37 13.17 6.38
N ALA A 5 -5.14 13.01 5.87
CA ALA A 5 -4.01 13.84 6.26
C ALA A 5 -4.25 15.32 5.88
N ALA A 6 -4.76 15.58 4.68
CA ALA A 6 -5.04 16.94 4.25
C ALA A 6 -6.17 17.61 5.03
N ALA A 7 -7.24 16.88 5.37
CA ALA A 7 -8.29 17.40 6.24
C ALA A 7 -7.73 17.81 7.61
N LYS A 8 -6.84 16.99 8.18
CA LYS A 8 -6.16 17.30 9.45
C LYS A 8 -5.27 18.53 9.34
N VAL A 9 -4.44 18.62 8.31
CA VAL A 9 -3.56 19.79 8.10
C VAL A 9 -4.38 21.06 7.85
N ASN A 10 -5.42 21.00 7.03
CA ASN A 10 -6.28 22.16 6.78
C ASN A 10 -7.03 22.61 8.06
N GLN A 11 -7.39 21.67 8.95
CA GLN A 11 -7.92 22.01 10.27
C GLN A 11 -6.87 22.72 11.12
N ASP A 12 -5.65 22.18 11.19
CA ASP A 12 -4.55 22.73 12.00
C ASP A 12 -4.14 24.13 11.53
N LEU A 13 -4.26 24.41 10.24
CA LEU A 13 -4.03 25.72 9.64
C LEU A 13 -5.25 26.65 9.72
N GLY A 14 -6.39 26.20 10.28
CA GLY A 14 -7.63 26.99 10.38
C GLY A 14 -8.33 27.23 9.03
N LEU A 15 -7.95 26.52 7.97
CA LEU A 15 -8.52 26.64 6.62
C LEU A 15 -9.80 25.83 6.45
N LEU A 16 -10.05 24.85 7.34
CA LEU A 16 -11.23 23.99 7.33
C LEU A 16 -11.85 23.97 8.74
N ALA A 17 -13.17 24.21 8.82
CA ALA A 17 -13.89 24.19 10.09
C ALA A 17 -13.72 22.84 10.80
N ALA A 18 -13.50 22.87 12.12
CA ALA A 18 -13.17 21.67 12.90
C ALA A 18 -14.23 20.56 12.78
N GLU A 19 -15.52 20.92 12.74
CA GLU A 19 -16.63 19.98 12.57
C GLU A 19 -16.54 19.24 11.23
N LYS A 20 -16.34 19.98 10.12
CA LYS A 20 -16.17 19.39 8.80
C LYS A 20 -14.91 18.54 8.70
N ALA A 21 -13.79 19.02 9.24
CA ALA A 21 -12.54 18.28 9.25
C ALA A 21 -12.69 16.94 9.99
N SER A 22 -13.29 16.95 11.18
CA SER A 22 -13.53 15.74 11.96
C SER A 22 -14.43 14.76 11.21
N ALA A 23 -15.50 15.23 10.57
CA ALA A 23 -16.39 14.39 9.79
C ALA A 23 -15.69 13.77 8.56
N ILE A 24 -14.84 14.53 7.86
CA ILE A 24 -14.06 14.04 6.73
C ILE A 24 -13.01 13.02 7.19
N ILE A 25 -12.34 13.26 8.31
CA ILE A 25 -11.37 12.32 8.89
C ILE A 25 -12.07 11.01 9.26
N GLN A 26 -13.22 11.08 9.92
CA GLN A 26 -14.02 9.90 10.26
C GLN A 26 -14.48 9.14 9.02
N ALA A 27 -15.01 9.82 8.01
CA ALA A 27 -15.38 9.19 6.74
C ALA A 27 -14.17 8.51 6.06
N ALA A 28 -12.99 9.15 6.10
CA ALA A 28 -11.77 8.57 5.54
C ALA A 28 -11.28 7.36 6.34
N ASP A 29 -11.47 7.34 7.65
CA ASP A 29 -11.16 6.20 8.51
C ASP A 29 -12.12 5.03 8.24
N GLU A 30 -13.40 5.28 7.96
CA GLU A 30 -14.33 4.23 7.52
C GLU A 30 -13.93 3.62 6.16
N VAL A 31 -13.50 4.45 5.20
CA VAL A 31 -12.97 3.97 3.90
C VAL A 31 -11.72 3.13 4.11
N LEU A 32 -10.79 3.56 4.96
CA LEU A 32 -9.57 2.81 5.28
C LEU A 32 -9.86 1.48 5.99
N ALA A 33 -10.95 1.43 6.77
CA ALA A 33 -11.45 0.20 7.39
C ALA A 33 -12.23 -0.71 6.43
N GLY A 34 -12.33 -0.36 5.13
CA GLY A 34 -12.97 -1.17 4.10
C GLY A 34 -14.50 -1.14 4.11
N LYS A 35 -15.13 -0.19 4.82
CA LYS A 35 -16.60 -0.15 4.98
C LYS A 35 -17.38 0.33 3.76
N HIS A 36 -16.69 0.87 2.76
CA HIS A 36 -17.28 1.54 1.58
C HIS A 36 -16.67 1.05 0.27
N ALA A 37 -16.31 -0.25 0.19
CA ALA A 37 -15.63 -0.81 -0.98
C ALA A 37 -16.43 -0.65 -2.29
N ASP A 38 -17.76 -0.75 -2.21
CA ASP A 38 -18.67 -0.69 -3.36
C ASP A 38 -18.85 0.73 -3.93
N GLU A 39 -18.36 1.76 -3.23
CA GLU A 39 -18.50 3.16 -3.62
C GLU A 39 -17.39 3.63 -4.61
N PHE A 40 -16.54 2.70 -5.07
CA PHE A 40 -15.42 2.97 -5.99
C PHE A 40 -15.49 2.13 -7.28
N PRO A 41 -16.50 2.35 -8.15
CA PRO A 41 -16.75 1.50 -9.32
C PRO A 41 -15.85 1.82 -10.55
N LEU A 42 -15.01 2.86 -10.46
CA LEU A 42 -14.25 3.34 -11.62
C LEU A 42 -13.20 2.33 -12.09
N ALA A 43 -13.14 2.12 -13.41
CA ALA A 43 -12.13 1.28 -14.03
C ALA A 43 -10.74 1.96 -14.05
N ILE A 44 -9.70 1.13 -14.23
CA ILE A 44 -8.31 1.59 -14.37
C ILE A 44 -8.13 2.46 -15.64
N TRP A 45 -8.87 2.14 -16.71
CA TRP A 45 -8.79 2.81 -18.01
C TRP A 45 -9.52 4.16 -18.00
N GLN A 46 -8.95 5.11 -17.30
CA GLN A 46 -9.43 6.49 -17.19
C GLN A 46 -8.38 7.49 -17.73
N THR A 47 -8.65 8.78 -17.59
CA THR A 47 -7.67 9.83 -17.85
C THR A 47 -6.37 9.59 -17.05
N GLY A 48 -5.22 9.79 -17.70
CA GLY A 48 -3.90 9.52 -17.12
C GLY A 48 -3.53 10.36 -15.90
N SER A 49 -4.24 11.46 -15.63
CA SER A 49 -4.06 12.27 -14.41
C SER A 49 -4.71 11.66 -13.17
N GLY A 50 -5.55 10.62 -13.32
CA GLY A 50 -6.31 10.02 -12.22
C GLY A 50 -7.38 10.94 -11.62
N THR A 51 -7.79 11.99 -12.36
CA THR A 51 -8.77 12.98 -11.89
C THR A 51 -10.10 12.34 -11.51
N GLN A 52 -10.56 11.32 -12.25
CA GLN A 52 -11.85 10.67 -11.95
C GLN A 52 -11.79 9.90 -10.63
N SER A 53 -10.75 9.11 -10.40
CA SER A 53 -10.53 8.47 -9.09
C SER A 53 -10.37 9.47 -7.95
N ASN A 54 -9.68 10.60 -8.17
CA ASN A 54 -9.59 11.67 -7.16
C ASN A 54 -10.97 12.25 -6.83
N MET A 55 -11.79 12.55 -7.84
CA MET A 55 -13.14 13.08 -7.64
C MET A 55 -14.09 12.08 -7.01
N ASN A 56 -14.04 10.80 -7.41
CA ASN A 56 -14.83 9.74 -6.78
C ASN A 56 -14.51 9.64 -5.28
N MET A 57 -13.23 9.66 -4.90
CA MET A 57 -12.86 9.73 -3.48
C MET A 57 -13.39 10.99 -2.79
N ASN A 58 -13.30 12.16 -3.44
CA ASN A 58 -13.84 13.40 -2.87
C ASN A 58 -15.35 13.32 -2.62
N GLU A 59 -16.11 12.79 -3.57
CA GLU A 59 -17.56 12.69 -3.51
C GLU A 59 -18.03 11.67 -2.47
N VAL A 60 -17.40 10.50 -2.40
CA VAL A 60 -17.69 9.49 -1.37
C VAL A 60 -17.47 10.06 0.02
N LEU A 61 -16.32 10.71 0.25
CA LEU A 61 -16.01 11.32 1.55
C LEU A 61 -16.95 12.49 1.86
N ALA A 62 -17.27 13.33 0.88
CA ALA A 62 -18.17 14.48 1.08
C ALA A 62 -19.59 14.04 1.44
N ASN A 63 -20.13 13.06 0.74
CA ASN A 63 -21.44 12.47 1.04
C ASN A 63 -21.42 11.84 2.44
N ARG A 64 -20.42 11.01 2.74
CA ARG A 64 -20.36 10.31 4.02
C ARG A 64 -20.14 11.27 5.20
N ALA A 65 -19.26 12.24 5.06
CA ALA A 65 -19.05 13.28 6.07
C ALA A 65 -20.31 14.12 6.28
N SER A 66 -21.10 14.36 5.22
CA SER A 66 -22.37 15.07 5.35
C SER A 66 -23.41 14.26 6.14
N GLU A 67 -23.50 12.95 5.93
CA GLU A 67 -24.34 12.06 6.75
C GLU A 67 -23.92 12.06 8.22
N ILE A 68 -22.61 12.01 8.51
CA ILE A 68 -22.06 12.09 9.87
C ILE A 68 -22.48 13.39 10.57
N LEU A 69 -22.56 14.50 9.82
CA LEU A 69 -23.04 15.80 10.33
C LEU A 69 -24.58 15.91 10.37
N GLY A 70 -25.32 14.81 10.16
CA GLY A 70 -26.78 14.82 10.11
C GLY A 70 -27.35 15.58 8.89
N GLY A 71 -26.60 15.62 7.78
CA GLY A 71 -27.06 16.08 6.48
C GLY A 71 -27.42 14.92 5.55
N VAL A 72 -27.56 15.22 4.26
CA VAL A 72 -27.93 14.23 3.22
C VAL A 72 -26.82 14.07 2.18
N ARG A 73 -26.93 13.01 1.36
CA ARG A 73 -26.09 12.83 0.15
C ARG A 73 -26.60 13.73 -0.98
N GLY A 74 -25.74 14.01 -1.96
CA GLY A 74 -26.12 14.73 -3.18
C GLY A 74 -25.93 16.24 -3.06
N MET A 75 -26.80 17.03 -3.69
CA MET A 75 -26.59 18.48 -3.84
C MET A 75 -26.76 19.26 -2.53
N GLU A 76 -27.56 18.77 -1.60
CA GLU A 76 -27.81 19.39 -0.29
C GLU A 76 -26.81 18.95 0.80
N ARG A 77 -25.73 18.27 0.39
CA ARG A 77 -24.66 17.84 1.29
C ARG A 77 -24.02 19.01 2.02
N LYS A 78 -23.70 18.82 3.30
CA LYS A 78 -23.07 19.83 4.18
C LYS A 78 -21.58 20.03 3.89
N VAL A 79 -20.94 19.04 3.27
CA VAL A 79 -19.51 19.01 2.93
C VAL A 79 -19.36 19.00 1.41
N HIS A 80 -18.60 19.96 0.87
CA HIS A 80 -18.37 20.07 -0.56
C HIS A 80 -17.12 19.29 -1.00
N PRO A 81 -17.19 18.46 -2.06
CA PRO A 81 -16.07 17.60 -2.46
C PRO A 81 -14.83 18.39 -2.89
N ASN A 82 -14.97 19.56 -3.50
CA ASN A 82 -13.82 20.36 -3.89
C ASN A 82 -13.39 21.31 -2.78
N ASP A 83 -14.27 22.21 -2.38
CA ASP A 83 -13.99 23.28 -1.42
C ASP A 83 -13.61 22.82 -0.01
N ASP A 84 -14.08 21.65 0.42
CA ASP A 84 -13.77 21.07 1.73
C ASP A 84 -12.84 19.84 1.61
N VAL A 85 -13.20 18.80 0.86
CA VAL A 85 -12.43 17.53 0.82
C VAL A 85 -11.16 17.64 -0.03
N ASN A 86 -11.23 18.33 -1.17
CA ASN A 86 -10.09 18.58 -2.06
C ASN A 86 -9.40 19.92 -1.77
N LYS A 87 -9.67 20.53 -0.61
CA LYS A 87 -9.11 21.83 -0.24
C LYS A 87 -7.58 21.76 -0.20
N SER A 88 -6.92 22.72 -0.84
CA SER A 88 -5.46 22.80 -0.93
C SER A 88 -4.82 21.65 -1.73
N GLN A 89 -5.56 21.05 -2.66
CA GLN A 89 -5.10 19.91 -3.46
C GLN A 89 -5.43 20.03 -4.95
N SER A 90 -4.60 19.40 -5.78
CA SER A 90 -4.89 19.13 -7.19
C SER A 90 -4.83 17.62 -7.47
N SER A 91 -5.53 17.14 -8.50
CA SER A 91 -5.40 15.73 -8.92
C SER A 91 -3.95 15.37 -9.30
N ASN A 92 -3.23 16.33 -9.86
CA ASN A 92 -1.86 16.14 -10.37
C ASN A 92 -0.86 15.92 -9.24
N ASP A 93 -1.16 16.37 -8.02
CA ASP A 93 -0.29 16.14 -6.85
C ASP A 93 -0.81 14.96 -6.02
N VAL A 94 -2.14 14.85 -5.87
CA VAL A 94 -2.76 13.83 -5.01
C VAL A 94 -2.64 12.44 -5.59
N PHE A 95 -2.87 12.27 -6.89
CA PHE A 95 -2.89 10.93 -7.49
C PHE A 95 -1.48 10.29 -7.50
N PRO A 96 -0.40 10.98 -7.93
CA PRO A 96 0.95 10.44 -7.81
C PRO A 96 1.36 10.19 -6.35
N THR A 97 0.95 11.05 -5.41
CA THR A 97 1.19 10.83 -3.97
C THR A 97 0.51 9.55 -3.49
N ALA A 98 -0.75 9.33 -3.86
CA ALA A 98 -1.48 8.12 -3.51
C ALA A 98 -0.83 6.87 -4.10
N MET A 99 -0.35 6.94 -5.35
CA MET A 99 0.38 5.85 -5.99
C MET A 99 1.66 5.48 -5.23
N HIS A 100 2.48 6.47 -4.85
CA HIS A 100 3.71 6.21 -4.11
C HIS A 100 3.44 5.60 -2.73
N VAL A 101 2.43 6.10 -2.01
CA VAL A 101 2.04 5.54 -0.71
C VAL A 101 1.54 4.10 -0.85
N ALA A 102 0.69 3.82 -1.84
CA ALA A 102 0.18 2.47 -2.10
C ALA A 102 1.30 1.49 -2.45
N ALA A 103 2.23 1.90 -3.32
CA ALA A 103 3.39 1.09 -3.67
C ALA A 103 4.27 0.79 -2.46
N LEU A 104 4.56 1.80 -1.63
CA LEU A 104 5.37 1.63 -0.42
C LEU A 104 4.73 0.63 0.56
N LEU A 105 3.41 0.72 0.77
CA LEU A 105 2.69 -0.20 1.66
C LEU A 105 2.72 -1.62 1.10
N ALA A 106 2.42 -1.79 -0.20
CA ALA A 106 2.48 -3.11 -0.83
C ALA A 106 3.89 -3.75 -0.73
N LEU A 107 4.94 -2.94 -0.89
CA LEU A 107 6.31 -3.41 -0.75
C LEU A 107 6.63 -3.83 0.70
N ARG A 108 6.29 -3.00 1.69
CA ARG A 108 6.63 -3.24 3.10
C ARG A 108 5.79 -4.33 3.74
N GLU A 109 4.51 -4.39 3.44
CA GLU A 109 3.56 -5.26 4.12
C GLU A 109 3.38 -6.61 3.41
N HIS A 110 3.63 -6.67 2.10
CA HIS A 110 3.42 -7.89 1.31
C HIS A 110 4.70 -8.41 0.69
N LEU A 111 5.45 -7.61 -0.08
CA LEU A 111 6.56 -8.16 -0.86
C LEU A 111 7.78 -8.53 0.01
N ILE A 112 8.30 -7.58 0.78
CA ILE A 112 9.54 -7.75 1.57
C ILE A 112 9.43 -8.91 2.57
N PRO A 113 8.35 -9.06 3.36
CA PRO A 113 8.21 -10.17 4.29
C PRO A 113 8.25 -11.54 3.59
N GLN A 114 7.59 -11.66 2.43
CA GLN A 114 7.53 -12.91 1.67
C GLN A 114 8.89 -13.24 1.04
N LEU A 115 9.64 -12.24 0.58
CA LEU A 115 11.01 -12.43 0.11
C LEU A 115 11.96 -12.86 1.24
N SER A 116 11.78 -12.31 2.45
CA SER A 116 12.53 -12.76 3.64
C SER A 116 12.24 -14.23 3.94
N ALA A 117 10.95 -14.60 3.99
CA ALA A 117 10.53 -15.98 4.25
C ALA A 117 11.09 -16.96 3.21
N LEU A 118 11.09 -16.58 1.93
CA LEU A 118 11.70 -17.37 0.87
C LEU A 118 13.23 -17.51 1.06
N THR A 119 13.91 -16.42 1.39
CA THR A 119 15.35 -16.38 1.60
C THR A 119 15.77 -17.28 2.77
N ASP A 120 15.05 -17.20 3.89
CA ASP A 120 15.31 -18.01 5.07
C ASP A 120 15.06 -19.50 4.79
N THR A 121 13.96 -19.82 4.09
CA THR A 121 13.66 -21.20 3.68
C THR A 121 14.77 -21.78 2.80
N LEU A 122 15.24 -21.04 1.80
CA LEU A 122 16.32 -21.49 0.91
C LEU A 122 17.65 -21.64 1.67
N ARG A 123 17.94 -20.74 2.62
CA ARG A 123 19.12 -20.82 3.48
C ARG A 123 19.09 -22.09 4.35
N ASP A 124 17.97 -22.38 4.98
CA ASP A 124 17.81 -23.57 5.83
C ASP A 124 17.96 -24.87 5.02
N LYS A 125 17.38 -24.93 3.82
CA LYS A 125 17.56 -26.07 2.91
C LYS A 125 19.01 -26.23 2.46
N SER A 126 19.71 -25.12 2.16
CA SER A 126 21.14 -25.15 1.82
C SER A 126 21.98 -25.75 2.95
N HIS A 127 21.73 -25.35 4.20
CA HIS A 127 22.41 -25.91 5.37
C HIS A 127 22.09 -27.39 5.57
N ALA A 128 20.82 -27.78 5.43
CA ALA A 128 20.41 -29.17 5.54
C ALA A 128 21.12 -30.05 4.49
N PHE A 129 21.14 -29.62 3.22
CA PHE A 129 21.82 -30.37 2.16
C PHE A 129 23.34 -30.42 2.32
N ARG A 130 23.97 -29.34 2.81
CA ARG A 130 25.40 -29.37 3.16
C ARG A 130 25.69 -30.43 4.22
N ARG A 131 24.84 -30.54 5.25
CA ARG A 131 24.96 -31.57 6.29
C ARG A 131 24.80 -32.99 5.73
N TYR A 132 23.86 -33.20 4.79
CA TYR A 132 23.70 -34.50 4.13
C TYR A 132 24.90 -34.89 3.27
N CYS A 133 25.45 -33.97 2.47
CA CYS A 133 26.63 -34.25 1.65
C CYS A 133 27.89 -34.56 2.49
N GLN A 134 28.03 -33.96 3.67
CA GLN A 134 29.16 -34.23 4.58
C GLN A 134 29.06 -35.60 5.27
N ASN A 135 27.84 -36.06 5.54
CA ASN A 135 27.58 -37.32 6.24
C ASN A 135 27.24 -38.48 5.30
N TRP A 136 27.38 -38.28 3.98
CA TRP A 136 27.11 -39.30 2.99
C TRP A 136 28.12 -40.46 3.14
N PRO A 137 27.68 -41.71 3.38
CA PRO A 137 28.59 -42.83 3.52
C PRO A 137 29.35 -43.04 2.21
N TYR A 138 30.67 -43.00 2.30
CA TYR A 138 31.56 -43.26 1.17
C TYR A 138 31.34 -44.71 0.69
N SER A 139 30.58 -44.90 -0.39
CA SER A 139 30.51 -46.17 -1.11
C SER A 139 31.54 -46.14 -2.25
N PRO A 140 32.51 -47.08 -2.33
CA PRO A 140 33.55 -47.06 -3.36
C PRO A 140 33.03 -47.30 -4.79
N ALA A 141 31.75 -47.57 -4.98
CA ALA A 141 31.18 -48.05 -6.24
C ALA A 141 30.73 -46.96 -7.24
N GLY A 142 30.99 -45.67 -6.96
CA GLY A 142 30.52 -44.55 -7.79
C GLY A 142 31.61 -43.53 -8.10
N ARG A 143 32.72 -43.95 -8.71
CA ARG A 143 33.68 -43.03 -9.32
C ARG A 143 33.08 -42.48 -10.61
N ASP A 144 32.31 -41.39 -10.54
CA ASP A 144 32.10 -40.44 -11.66
C ASP A 144 31.19 -39.24 -11.32
N ALA A 145 31.21 -38.75 -10.08
CA ALA A 145 30.68 -37.43 -9.77
C ALA A 145 31.84 -36.47 -9.50
N ALA A 146 32.17 -35.66 -10.51
CA ALA A 146 33.11 -34.56 -10.38
C ALA A 146 32.82 -33.76 -9.10
N HIS A 147 33.88 -33.53 -8.31
CA HIS A 147 33.86 -32.77 -7.06
C HIS A 147 33.27 -31.37 -7.24
N LEU A 148 31.96 -31.22 -7.05
CA LEU A 148 31.39 -29.93 -6.66
C LEU A 148 31.66 -29.76 -5.17
N ARG A 149 32.55 -28.83 -4.83
CA ARG A 149 32.91 -28.60 -3.43
C ARG A 149 31.80 -27.78 -2.77
N PRO A 150 31.60 -27.89 -1.45
CA PRO A 150 30.53 -27.20 -0.72
C PRO A 150 30.54 -25.64 -0.78
N GLY A 151 31.39 -25.00 -1.61
CA GLY A 151 31.45 -23.57 -1.84
C GLY A 151 31.00 -23.10 -3.23
N ASP A 152 30.58 -24.00 -4.12
CA ASP A 152 30.26 -23.67 -5.52
C ASP A 152 28.83 -23.11 -5.70
N PHE A 153 27.95 -23.27 -4.69
CA PHE A 153 26.67 -22.57 -4.62
C PHE A 153 26.83 -21.24 -3.86
N ARG A 154 27.28 -20.20 -4.56
CA ARG A 154 27.12 -18.81 -4.10
C ARG A 154 25.77 -18.29 -4.60
N LEU A 155 24.77 -18.20 -3.71
CA LEU A 155 23.66 -17.26 -3.93
C LEU A 155 24.27 -15.86 -3.85
N GLY A 156 24.20 -15.11 -4.95
CA GLY A 156 24.91 -13.85 -5.14
C GLY A 156 24.72 -12.89 -3.97
N SER A 157 25.79 -12.68 -3.20
CA SER A 157 25.93 -11.52 -2.34
C SER A 157 26.38 -10.35 -3.22
N HIS A 158 25.47 -9.42 -3.52
CA HIS A 158 25.85 -8.05 -3.86
C HIS A 158 25.35 -7.16 -2.73
N ALA A 159 26.27 -6.88 -1.81
CA ALA A 159 26.26 -5.71 -0.96
C ALA A 159 27.42 -4.81 -1.43
N GLY A 160 27.15 -3.51 -1.57
CA GLY A 160 28.06 -2.45 -2.01
C GLY A 160 27.56 -1.83 -3.32
N THR A 161 27.12 -0.56 -3.38
CA THR A 161 27.40 0.64 -2.56
C THR A 161 26.16 1.51 -2.42
#